data_AF-A0A1Y1KFG5-F1
#
_entry.id   AF-A0A1Y1KFG5-F1
#
_cell.length_a   1.000
_cell.length_b   1.000
_cell.length_c   1.000
_cell.angle_alpha   90.00
_cell.angle_beta   90.00
_cell.angle_gamma   90.00
#
_symmetry.space_group_name_H-M   'P 1'
#
loop_
_entity.id
_entity.type
_entity.pdbx_description
1 polymer ?
#
loop_
_entity_poly.entity_id
_entity_poly.type
_entity_poly.pdbx_seq_one_letter_code
_entity_poly.pdbx_strand_id
1 'polypeptide(L)'
;MGPLPIFKRRFCGPSIVIVAAFLFLLSIATLLSGPAYLEHLPDVLPALEEQLPGFGDRSKFGSQTNKSGKKGSVSPKNRAWRFNPVRDANSYSLDSEQCNMAFPGLFAEIERGVDAQKARGNITPKQLNISERGKGALRGMIVDQQLYILQETILENEYDTSRAVAVLHAIHRAIITSPEPLPNIEFAFTVADVVPDPEENNYPIWGLTRKAEDEEIWLMGDFGYWSWPLDLVGSYDEVRRKMAEAEVKFEQKTKKAVWRGAVATNGHREELIKVTKDKEWADVRAIVWAGISDLISEDQAKALSMSEHCKYQFVIHTEGHSYSGRGKYLQNCNSVVIMHKRM
;
A
#
# COMPACT_ATOMS: atom_id res chain seq x y z
N MET A 1 72.06 -6.33 38.87
CA MET A 1 71.41 -7.63 39.12
C MET A 1 69.91 -7.41 38.95
N GLY A 2 69.11 -7.94 38.04
CA GLY A 2 69.23 -8.59 36.72
C GLY A 2 67.88 -8.33 36.00
N PRO A 3 67.77 -8.42 34.66
CA PRO A 3 66.55 -8.04 33.94
C PRO A 3 65.47 -9.14 33.95
N LEU A 4 64.20 -8.74 33.97
CA LEU A 4 62.99 -9.58 33.86
C LEU A 4 62.84 -10.18 32.43
N PRO A 5 62.22 -11.36 32.29
CA PRO A 5 62.31 -12.17 31.08
C PRO A 5 61.30 -11.76 29.98
N ILE A 6 61.78 -11.88 28.75
CA ILE A 6 61.06 -11.69 27.49
C ILE A 6 60.14 -12.88 27.23
N PHE A 7 58.83 -12.64 27.15
CA PHE A 7 57.87 -13.61 26.61
C PHE A 7 58.05 -13.71 25.09
N LYS A 8 58.78 -14.74 24.63
CA LYS A 8 58.76 -15.16 23.22
C LYS A 8 57.42 -15.83 22.93
N ARG A 9 56.54 -15.16 22.18
CA ARG A 9 55.36 -15.79 21.57
C ARG A 9 55.82 -16.92 20.66
N ARG A 10 55.34 -18.13 20.96
CA ARG A 10 55.45 -19.33 20.12
C ARG A 10 54.85 -19.05 18.75
N PHE A 11 55.62 -19.38 17.72
CA PHE A 11 55.17 -19.58 16.35
C PHE A 11 53.93 -20.49 16.33
N CYS A 12 52.78 -19.96 15.92
CA CYS A 12 51.71 -20.78 15.38
C CYS A 12 52.08 -21.11 13.92
N GLY A 13 52.06 -22.39 13.62
CA GLY A 13 52.67 -22.99 12.45
C GLY A 13 51.98 -22.74 11.10
N PRO A 14 52.45 -23.42 10.05
CA PRO A 14 52.05 -23.22 8.65
C PRO A 14 50.55 -23.42 8.38
N SER A 15 49.79 -23.98 9.32
CA SER A 15 48.35 -24.25 9.16
C SER A 15 47.48 -23.00 9.06
N ILE A 16 47.83 -21.88 9.70
CA ILE A 16 47.00 -20.65 9.61
C ILE A 16 47.16 -19.98 8.24
N VAL A 17 48.37 -19.99 7.69
CA VAL A 17 48.64 -19.44 6.36
C VAL A 17 47.99 -20.28 5.27
N ILE A 18 47.98 -21.61 5.43
CA ILE A 18 47.32 -22.53 4.50
C ILE A 18 45.79 -22.35 4.54
N VAL A 19 45.19 -22.21 5.72
CA VAL A 19 43.74 -21.98 5.85
C VAL A 19 43.34 -20.60 5.28
N ALA A 20 44.13 -19.55 5.52
CA ALA A 20 43.90 -18.24 4.93
C ALA A 20 44.03 -18.25 3.40
N ALA A 21 45.03 -18.97 2.86
CA ALA A 21 45.20 -19.13 1.42
C ALA A 21 44.05 -19.93 0.78
N PHE A 22 43.55 -20.97 1.44
CA PHE A 22 42.39 -21.73 0.95
C PHE A 22 41.11 -20.90 0.97
N LEU A 23 40.87 -20.10 2.01
CA LEU A 23 39.71 -19.21 2.07
C LEU A 23 39.78 -18.09 1.02
N PHE A 24 40.98 -17.56 0.76
CA PHE A 24 41.21 -16.56 -0.29
C PHE A 24 41.07 -17.13 -1.70
N LEU A 25 41.49 -18.37 -1.93
CA LEU A 25 41.28 -19.07 -3.19
C LEU A 25 39.80 -19.46 -3.39
N LEU A 26 39.08 -19.82 -2.32
CA LEU A 26 37.64 -20.08 -2.39
C LEU A 26 36.84 -18.81 -2.70
N SER A 27 37.20 -17.67 -2.11
CA SER A 27 36.54 -16.39 -2.39
C SER A 27 36.82 -15.90 -3.81
N ILE A 28 38.03 -16.10 -4.32
CA ILE A 28 38.37 -15.85 -5.72
C ILE A 28 37.59 -16.80 -6.65
N ALA A 29 37.46 -18.08 -6.30
CA ALA A 29 36.68 -19.03 -7.09
C ALA A 29 35.19 -18.64 -7.14
N THR A 30 34.59 -18.17 -6.05
CA THR A 30 33.19 -17.68 -6.05
C THR A 30 33.01 -16.31 -6.72
N LEU A 31 34.07 -15.48 -6.79
CA LEU A 31 34.08 -14.23 -7.55
C LEU A 31 34.30 -14.44 -9.07
N LEU A 32 35.02 -15.51 -9.45
CA LEU A 32 35.32 -15.83 -10.85
C LEU A 32 34.33 -16.83 -11.47
N SER A 33 33.59 -17.59 -10.67
CA SER A 33 32.47 -18.42 -11.16
C SER A 33 31.16 -17.62 -11.06
N GLY A 34 30.99 -16.68 -11.97
CA GLY A 34 29.65 -16.18 -12.28
C GLY A 34 28.75 -17.37 -12.64
N PRO A 35 27.51 -17.43 -12.14
CA PRO A 35 26.65 -18.55 -12.45
C PRO A 35 26.41 -18.61 -13.96
N ALA A 36 26.61 -19.78 -14.57
CA ALA A 36 26.57 -20.00 -16.02
C ALA A 36 25.25 -19.59 -16.70
N TYR A 37 24.19 -19.27 -15.93
CA TYR A 37 22.96 -18.69 -16.48
C TYR A 37 23.13 -17.22 -16.93
N LEU A 38 24.13 -16.48 -16.41
CA LEU A 38 24.42 -15.11 -16.82
C LEU A 38 25.07 -15.05 -18.22
N GLU A 39 25.79 -16.09 -18.64
CA GLU A 39 26.36 -16.20 -20.00
C GLU A 39 25.33 -16.59 -21.07
N HIS A 40 24.08 -16.88 -20.69
CA HIS A 40 22.98 -17.17 -21.61
C HIS A 40 21.89 -16.09 -21.60
N LEU A 41 22.11 -14.99 -20.87
CA LEU A 41 21.32 -13.80 -21.08
C LEU A 41 21.80 -13.14 -22.37
N PRO A 42 20.92 -12.93 -23.37
CA PRO A 42 21.30 -12.23 -24.59
C PRO A 42 21.89 -10.87 -24.22
N ASP A 43 23.03 -10.54 -24.81
CA ASP A 43 23.69 -9.24 -24.69
C ASP A 43 22.64 -8.15 -24.85
N VAL A 44 22.41 -7.41 -23.76
CA VAL A 44 21.76 -6.11 -23.70
C VAL A 44 20.58 -5.98 -24.67
N LEU A 45 19.37 -6.28 -24.19
CA LEU A 45 18.16 -5.75 -24.84
C LEU A 45 18.41 -4.24 -25.05
N PRO A 46 18.38 -3.74 -26.31
CA PRO A 46 18.50 -2.31 -26.55
C PRO A 46 17.45 -1.60 -25.70
N ALA A 47 17.77 -0.41 -25.19
CA ALA A 47 16.89 0.38 -24.35
C ALA A 47 15.46 0.31 -24.92
N LEU A 48 14.55 -0.28 -24.15
CA LEU A 48 13.18 -0.57 -24.59
C LEU A 48 12.43 0.70 -25.05
N GLU A 49 12.97 1.88 -24.71
CA GLU A 49 12.59 3.21 -25.18
C GLU A 49 12.60 3.35 -26.72
N GLU A 50 13.48 2.65 -27.44
CA GLU A 50 13.59 2.76 -28.92
C GLU A 50 12.70 1.75 -29.69
N GLN A 51 12.10 0.78 -29.00
CA GLN A 51 11.24 -0.25 -29.62
C GLN A 51 9.74 -0.05 -29.35
N LEU A 52 9.37 0.97 -28.58
CA LEU A 52 7.96 1.36 -28.48
C LEU A 52 7.50 1.92 -29.83
N PRO A 53 6.41 1.40 -30.43
CA PRO A 53 5.84 2.00 -31.63
C PRO A 53 5.48 3.45 -31.31
N GLY A 54 6.13 4.39 -32.01
CA GLY A 54 5.84 5.81 -31.88
C GLY A 54 4.34 6.03 -31.98
N PHE A 55 3.79 6.83 -31.05
CA PHE A 55 2.36 7.15 -30.92
C PHE A 55 1.75 7.46 -32.30
N GLY A 56 1.19 6.43 -32.93
CA GLY A 56 0.76 6.41 -34.31
C GLY A 56 -0.74 6.65 -34.41
N ASP A 57 -1.05 7.76 -35.06
CA ASP A 57 -2.30 8.15 -35.71
C ASP A 57 -3.59 8.35 -34.89
N ARG A 58 -3.88 9.63 -34.69
CA ARG A 58 -5.03 10.25 -33.99
C ARG A 58 -6.38 10.16 -34.73
N SER A 59 -6.62 9.19 -35.62
CA SER A 59 -7.80 9.24 -36.50
C SER A 59 -8.92 8.22 -36.23
N LYS A 60 -8.85 7.40 -35.16
CA LYS A 60 -9.93 6.42 -34.87
C LYS A 60 -10.47 6.32 -33.44
N PHE A 61 -10.00 7.14 -32.50
CA PHE A 61 -10.72 7.28 -31.22
C PHE A 61 -11.73 8.41 -31.35
N GLY A 62 -12.94 8.03 -31.76
CA GLY A 62 -14.10 8.90 -31.71
C GLY A 62 -14.24 9.51 -30.31
N SER A 63 -14.25 10.84 -30.28
CA SER A 63 -14.63 11.68 -29.15
C SER A 63 -15.90 11.14 -28.48
N GLN A 64 -15.75 10.38 -27.39
CA GLN A 64 -16.79 10.26 -26.38
C GLN A 64 -16.51 11.29 -25.32
N THR A 65 -16.91 12.53 -25.61
CA THR A 65 -17.22 13.50 -24.58
C THR A 65 -18.37 12.96 -23.75
N ASN A 66 -18.09 12.30 -22.63
CA ASN A 66 -19.09 12.05 -21.60
C ASN A 66 -19.36 13.36 -20.88
N LYS A 67 -20.18 14.21 -21.53
CA LYS A 67 -20.99 15.18 -20.82
C LYS A 67 -21.94 14.41 -19.91
N SER A 68 -21.96 14.83 -18.65
CA SER A 68 -23.00 14.55 -17.66
C SER A 68 -24.37 14.27 -18.30
N GLY A 69 -24.93 13.08 -18.04
CA GLY A 69 -26.36 12.81 -18.21
C GLY A 69 -26.84 12.09 -19.46
N LYS A 70 -26.11 11.10 -20.01
CA LYS A 70 -26.74 10.05 -20.85
C LYS A 70 -26.63 8.69 -20.16
N LYS A 71 -27.77 8.14 -19.71
CA LYS A 71 -27.89 6.72 -19.32
C LYS A 71 -27.51 5.88 -20.54
N GLY A 72 -26.26 5.40 -20.58
CA GLY A 72 -25.87 4.33 -21.50
C GLY A 72 -26.82 3.14 -21.29
N SER A 73 -27.31 2.56 -22.39
CA SER A 73 -28.15 1.35 -22.31
C SER A 73 -27.35 0.23 -21.65
N VAL A 74 -27.88 -0.34 -20.57
CA VAL A 74 -27.23 -1.47 -19.90
C VAL A 74 -27.04 -2.63 -20.87
N SER A 75 -25.85 -3.21 -20.92
CA SER A 75 -25.54 -4.31 -21.84
C SER A 75 -26.48 -5.49 -21.60
N PRO A 76 -26.89 -6.24 -22.64
CA PRO A 76 -27.83 -7.35 -22.48
C PRO A 76 -27.40 -8.36 -21.41
N LYS A 77 -26.09 -8.63 -21.28
CA LYS A 77 -25.52 -9.55 -20.28
C LYS A 77 -25.72 -9.08 -18.84
N ASN A 78 -25.77 -7.77 -18.58
CA ASN A 78 -25.80 -7.19 -17.24
C ASN A 78 -27.21 -6.74 -16.80
N ARG A 79 -28.23 -6.78 -17.67
CA ARG A 79 -29.60 -6.32 -17.33
C ARG A 79 -30.20 -6.99 -16.09
N ALA A 80 -30.01 -8.29 -15.96
CA ALA A 80 -30.51 -9.08 -14.84
C ALA A 80 -29.51 -9.20 -13.67
N TRP A 81 -28.27 -8.74 -13.86
CA TRP A 81 -27.23 -8.87 -12.84
C TRP A 81 -27.44 -7.88 -11.70
N ARG A 82 -27.23 -8.33 -10.47
CA ARG A 82 -27.23 -7.51 -9.25
C ARG A 82 -26.09 -7.99 -8.36
N PHE A 83 -25.43 -7.05 -7.69
CA PHE A 83 -24.40 -7.36 -6.73
C PHE A 83 -24.99 -8.15 -5.56
N ASN A 84 -24.42 -9.32 -5.30
CA ASN A 84 -24.73 -10.14 -4.15
C ASN A 84 -23.45 -10.24 -3.30
N PRO A 85 -23.41 -9.65 -2.09
CA PRO A 85 -22.20 -9.65 -1.27
C PRO A 85 -21.65 -11.05 -0.95
N VAL A 86 -22.50 -12.07 -0.85
CA VAL A 86 -22.06 -13.45 -0.57
C VAL A 86 -21.37 -14.08 -1.78
N ARG A 87 -21.87 -13.78 -2.98
CA ARG A 87 -21.35 -14.33 -4.25
C ARG A 87 -20.17 -13.53 -4.79
N ASP A 88 -20.26 -12.20 -4.73
CA ASP A 88 -19.46 -11.29 -5.55
C ASP A 88 -18.40 -10.51 -4.76
N ALA A 89 -18.44 -10.49 -3.42
CA ALA A 89 -17.54 -9.62 -2.64
C ALA A 89 -16.04 -9.93 -2.80
N ASN A 90 -15.70 -11.12 -3.31
CA ASN A 90 -14.33 -11.53 -3.60
C ASN A 90 -14.12 -11.79 -5.12
N SER A 91 -15.03 -11.27 -5.96
CA SER A 91 -14.89 -11.35 -7.41
C SER A 91 -13.99 -10.22 -7.91
N TYR A 92 -12.86 -10.60 -8.51
CA TYR A 92 -11.89 -9.67 -9.09
C TYR A 92 -12.06 -9.48 -10.61
N SER A 93 -13.15 -10.00 -11.18
CA SER A 93 -13.44 -10.00 -12.62
C SER A 93 -14.73 -9.26 -12.98
N LEU A 94 -15.23 -8.41 -12.08
CA LEU A 94 -16.37 -7.54 -12.38
C LEU A 94 -15.99 -6.54 -13.48
N ASP A 95 -16.81 -6.46 -14.52
CA ASP A 95 -16.59 -5.48 -15.58
C ASP A 95 -16.95 -4.06 -15.13
N SER A 96 -16.59 -3.05 -15.93
CA SER A 96 -16.83 -1.65 -15.59
C SER A 96 -18.31 -1.33 -15.36
N GLU A 97 -19.22 -2.00 -16.07
CA GLU A 97 -20.66 -1.79 -15.90
C GLU A 97 -21.16 -2.38 -14.58
N GLN A 98 -20.72 -3.59 -14.24
CA GLN A 98 -21.02 -4.24 -12.96
C GLN A 98 -20.47 -3.43 -11.79
N CYS A 99 -19.23 -2.93 -11.88
CA CYS A 99 -18.64 -2.06 -10.86
C CYS A 99 -19.46 -0.77 -10.67
N ASN A 100 -19.86 -0.10 -11.74
CA ASN A 100 -20.69 1.11 -11.68
C ASN A 100 -22.08 0.84 -11.09
N MET A 101 -22.67 -0.32 -11.38
CA MET A 101 -23.96 -0.73 -10.82
C MET A 101 -23.85 -1.09 -9.32
N ALA A 102 -22.77 -1.76 -8.92
CA ALA A 102 -22.57 -2.25 -7.56
C ALA A 102 -22.09 -1.17 -6.59
N PHE A 103 -21.23 -0.27 -7.08
CA PHE A 103 -20.52 0.71 -6.26
C PHE A 103 -20.68 2.13 -6.83
N PRO A 104 -21.88 2.73 -6.76
CA PRO A 104 -22.08 4.11 -7.20
C PRO A 104 -21.11 5.07 -6.51
N GLY A 105 -20.40 5.88 -7.30
CA GLY A 105 -19.41 6.85 -6.81
C GLY A 105 -18.01 6.29 -6.56
N LEU A 106 -17.77 4.99 -6.78
CA LEU A 106 -16.45 4.37 -6.61
C LEU A 106 -15.34 5.10 -7.39
N PHE A 107 -15.65 5.54 -8.61
CA PHE A 107 -14.67 6.16 -9.51
C PHE A 107 -14.61 7.68 -9.41
N ALA A 108 -15.41 8.33 -8.55
CA ALA A 108 -15.51 9.78 -8.49
C ALA A 108 -14.14 10.46 -8.25
N GLU A 109 -13.32 9.87 -7.38
CA GLU A 109 -11.99 10.38 -7.08
C GLU A 109 -11.00 10.19 -8.25
N ILE A 110 -11.14 9.11 -9.01
CA ILE A 110 -10.34 8.84 -10.21
C ILE A 110 -10.74 9.80 -11.33
N GLU A 111 -12.03 9.97 -11.59
CA GLU A 111 -12.56 10.89 -12.60
C GLU A 111 -12.13 12.32 -12.33
N ARG A 112 -12.19 12.76 -11.07
CA ARG A 112 -11.70 14.08 -10.65
C ARG A 112 -10.19 14.25 -10.90
N GLY A 113 -9.37 13.22 -10.66
CA GLY A 113 -7.95 13.23 -11.03
C GLY A 113 -7.72 13.33 -12.55
N VAL A 114 -8.50 12.57 -13.33
CA VAL A 114 -8.47 12.64 -14.80
C VAL A 114 -8.80 14.05 -15.30
N ASP A 115 -9.83 14.68 -14.76
CA ASP A 115 -10.25 16.01 -15.16
C ASP A 115 -9.21 17.08 -14.80
N ALA A 116 -8.67 17.02 -13.58
CA ALA A 116 -7.59 17.91 -13.15
C ALA A 116 -6.34 17.78 -14.03
N GLN A 117 -5.93 16.55 -14.35
CA GLN A 117 -4.78 16.31 -15.21
C GLN A 117 -5.03 16.79 -16.65
N LYS A 118 -6.22 16.53 -17.22
CA LYS A 118 -6.57 17.02 -18.56
C LYS A 118 -6.50 18.54 -18.65
N ALA A 119 -6.87 19.25 -17.59
CA ALA A 119 -6.75 20.71 -17.53
C ALA A 119 -5.29 21.19 -17.54
N ARG A 120 -4.36 20.39 -16.97
CA ARG A 120 -2.90 20.66 -16.98
C ARG A 120 -2.20 20.23 -18.27
N GLY A 121 -2.74 19.23 -18.96
CA GLY A 121 -2.21 18.68 -20.21
C GLY A 121 -1.70 17.24 -20.07
N ASN A 122 -0.91 16.79 -21.05
CA ASN A 122 -0.38 15.43 -21.05
C ASN A 122 0.70 15.24 -19.98
N ILE A 123 0.76 14.03 -19.41
CA ILE A 123 1.85 13.61 -18.53
C ILE A 123 3.10 13.36 -19.38
N THR A 124 4.22 13.94 -18.99
CA THR A 124 5.52 13.78 -19.66
C THR A 124 6.42 12.81 -18.89
N PRO A 125 7.43 12.19 -19.53
CA PRO A 125 8.40 11.33 -18.83
C PRO A 125 9.10 12.03 -17.65
N LYS A 126 9.38 13.33 -17.79
CA LYS A 126 9.95 14.15 -16.71
C LYS A 126 9.05 14.13 -15.45
N GLN A 127 7.74 14.17 -15.64
CA GLN A 127 6.77 14.20 -14.53
C GLN A 127 6.61 12.84 -13.83
N LEU A 128 7.00 11.75 -14.50
CA LEU A 128 7.03 10.39 -13.92
C LEU A 128 8.36 10.06 -13.24
N ASN A 129 9.35 10.95 -13.31
CA ASN A 129 10.63 10.77 -12.64
C ASN A 129 10.44 10.83 -11.11
N ILE A 130 10.87 9.77 -10.43
CA ILE A 130 10.76 9.63 -8.97
C ILE A 130 12.05 9.97 -8.23
N SER A 131 13.14 10.28 -8.94
CA SER A 131 14.46 10.49 -8.33
C SER A 131 14.48 11.66 -7.34
N GLU A 132 13.62 12.66 -7.56
CA GLU A 132 13.47 13.86 -6.71
C GLU A 132 12.23 13.77 -5.79
N ARG A 133 11.52 12.63 -5.77
CA ARG A 133 10.28 12.45 -4.99
C ARG A 133 10.55 12.01 -3.55
N GLY A 134 11.78 12.08 -3.05
CA GLY A 134 12.09 11.59 -1.71
C GLY A 134 12.05 10.06 -1.63
N LYS A 135 11.46 9.52 -0.56
CA LYS A 135 11.56 8.10 -0.17
C LYS A 135 10.21 7.40 -0.30
N GLY A 136 10.21 6.08 -0.50
CA GLY A 136 8.98 5.29 -0.58
C GLY A 136 8.23 5.37 -1.92
N ALA A 137 8.82 5.94 -2.97
CA ALA A 137 8.25 6.00 -4.32
C ALA A 137 8.78 4.88 -5.24
N LEU A 138 7.92 4.41 -6.15
CA LEU A 138 8.22 3.41 -7.18
C LEU A 138 7.65 3.86 -8.52
N ARG A 139 8.39 3.61 -9.60
CA ARG A 139 7.99 3.84 -10.99
C ARG A 139 7.86 2.50 -11.69
N GLY A 140 6.70 2.26 -12.30
CA GLY A 140 6.37 1.00 -12.95
C GLY A 140 5.73 1.20 -14.31
N MET A 141 5.61 0.10 -15.03
CA MET A 141 5.00 0.08 -16.36
C MET A 141 4.16 -1.18 -16.53
N ILE A 142 3.03 -1.07 -17.21
CA ILE A 142 2.26 -2.20 -17.73
C ILE A 142 2.44 -2.19 -19.24
N VAL A 143 2.97 -3.27 -19.81
CA VAL A 143 3.08 -3.48 -21.26
C VAL A 143 2.62 -4.88 -21.58
N ASP A 144 1.68 -5.03 -22.49
CA ASP A 144 1.16 -6.31 -22.96
C ASP A 144 0.76 -7.23 -21.80
N GLN A 145 0.04 -6.65 -20.82
CA GLN A 145 -0.41 -7.32 -19.61
C GLN A 145 0.73 -7.84 -18.70
N GLN A 146 1.93 -7.27 -18.78
CA GLN A 146 3.06 -7.58 -17.89
C GLN A 146 3.43 -6.36 -17.05
N LEU A 147 3.72 -6.59 -15.77
CA LEU A 147 4.15 -5.54 -14.83
C LEU A 147 5.67 -5.48 -14.77
N TYR A 148 6.22 -4.29 -15.02
CA TYR A 148 7.65 -3.98 -14.90
C TYR A 148 7.87 -2.93 -13.81
N ILE A 149 8.92 -3.12 -13.03
CA ILE A 149 9.42 -2.12 -12.07
C ILE A 149 10.63 -1.47 -12.75
N LEU A 150 10.55 -0.16 -12.99
CA LEU A 150 11.59 0.58 -13.69
C LEU A 150 12.58 1.22 -12.74
N GLN A 151 12.08 1.70 -11.60
CA GLN A 151 12.87 2.40 -10.60
C GLN A 151 12.16 2.35 -9.24
N GLU A 152 12.94 2.30 -8.17
CA GLU A 152 12.50 2.58 -6.82
C GLU A 152 13.40 3.65 -6.18
N THR A 153 12.80 4.45 -5.29
CA THR A 153 13.55 5.25 -4.33
C THR A 153 13.84 4.42 -3.08
N ILE A 154 14.63 4.97 -2.15
CA ILE A 154 14.93 4.30 -0.89
C ILE A 154 13.62 3.93 -0.18
N LEU A 155 13.43 2.63 0.06
CA LEU A 155 12.42 2.09 0.98
C LEU A 155 13.11 1.98 2.34
N GLU A 156 12.84 2.93 3.23
CA GLU A 156 13.70 3.14 4.43
C GLU A 156 13.62 2.02 5.44
N ASN A 157 12.49 1.33 5.47
CA ASN A 157 12.16 0.40 6.52
C ASN A 157 11.35 -0.78 5.94
N GLU A 158 11.17 -1.80 6.77
CA GLU A 158 10.39 -2.99 6.42
C GLU A 158 8.91 -2.65 6.12
N TYR A 159 8.38 -1.54 6.65
CA TYR A 159 7.02 -1.09 6.32
C TYR A 159 6.93 -0.68 4.86
N ASP A 160 7.79 0.21 4.38
CA ASP A 160 7.76 0.71 3.00
C ASP A 160 7.92 -0.45 2.01
N THR A 161 8.82 -1.38 2.32
CA THR A 161 9.04 -2.57 1.50
C THR A 161 7.79 -3.45 1.46
N SER A 162 7.21 -3.81 2.61
CA SER A 162 5.99 -4.65 2.66
C SER A 162 4.78 -3.97 2.01
N ARG A 163 4.64 -2.65 2.16
CA ARG A 163 3.61 -1.84 1.50
C ARG A 163 3.77 -1.85 -0.01
N ALA A 164 4.99 -1.63 -0.52
CA ALA A 164 5.25 -1.62 -1.97
C ALA A 164 4.96 -2.98 -2.59
N VAL A 165 5.41 -4.06 -1.96
CA VAL A 165 5.14 -5.44 -2.38
C VAL A 165 3.63 -5.73 -2.40
N ALA A 166 2.89 -5.31 -1.36
CA ALA A 166 1.44 -5.47 -1.30
C ALA A 166 0.71 -4.71 -2.42
N VAL A 167 1.12 -3.46 -2.73
CA VAL A 167 0.56 -2.68 -3.84
C VAL A 167 0.88 -3.35 -5.18
N LEU A 168 2.12 -3.79 -5.40
CA LEU A 168 2.52 -4.51 -6.62
C LEU A 168 1.72 -5.80 -6.81
N HIS A 169 1.47 -6.56 -5.74
CA HIS A 169 0.59 -7.74 -5.81
C HIS A 169 -0.85 -7.38 -6.16
N ALA A 170 -1.39 -6.27 -5.63
CA ALA A 170 -2.72 -5.81 -5.98
C ALA A 170 -2.81 -5.42 -7.46
N ILE A 171 -1.80 -4.73 -7.99
CA ILE A 171 -1.68 -4.39 -9.42
C ILE A 171 -1.59 -5.65 -10.26
N HIS A 172 -0.71 -6.59 -9.92
CA HIS A 172 -0.57 -7.86 -10.62
C HIS A 172 -1.88 -8.66 -10.63
N ARG A 173 -2.60 -8.72 -9.49
CA ARG A 173 -3.93 -9.35 -9.42
C ARG A 173 -4.89 -8.68 -10.39
N ALA A 174 -4.95 -7.35 -10.43
CA ALA A 174 -5.80 -6.62 -11.37
C ALA A 174 -5.47 -6.95 -12.83
N ILE A 175 -4.18 -7.05 -13.18
CA ILE A 175 -3.73 -7.42 -14.54
C ILE A 175 -4.25 -8.80 -14.96
N ILE A 176 -4.09 -9.82 -14.10
CA ILE A 176 -4.43 -11.20 -14.45
C ILE A 176 -5.92 -11.53 -14.32
N THR A 177 -6.69 -10.76 -13.55
CA THR A 177 -8.13 -11.00 -13.34
C THR A 177 -9.04 -10.06 -14.11
N SER A 178 -8.49 -9.01 -14.74
CA SER A 178 -9.30 -8.05 -15.49
C SER A 178 -10.10 -8.76 -16.59
N PRO A 179 -11.41 -8.51 -16.70
CA PRO A 179 -12.23 -9.07 -17.77
C PRO A 179 -11.92 -8.45 -19.14
N GLU A 180 -11.17 -7.34 -19.17
CA GLU A 180 -10.76 -6.59 -20.36
C GLU A 180 -9.25 -6.30 -20.31
N PRO A 181 -8.52 -6.31 -21.44
CA PRO A 181 -7.11 -5.96 -21.46
C PRO A 181 -6.85 -4.56 -20.88
N LEU A 182 -5.84 -4.43 -20.02
CA LEU A 182 -5.44 -3.13 -19.48
C LEU A 182 -4.59 -2.40 -20.53
N PRO A 183 -4.66 -1.06 -20.59
CA PRO A 183 -3.84 -0.30 -21.51
C PRO A 183 -2.36 -0.36 -21.11
N ASN A 184 -1.48 -0.23 -22.11
CA ASN A 184 -0.07 0.00 -21.85
C ASN A 184 0.09 1.37 -21.19
N ILE A 185 0.68 1.42 -20.00
CA ILE A 185 0.83 2.64 -19.21
C ILE A 185 2.15 2.64 -18.45
N GLU A 186 2.69 3.83 -18.21
CA GLU A 186 3.74 4.07 -17.24
C GLU A 186 3.17 4.92 -16.10
N PHE A 187 3.57 4.63 -14.87
CA PHE A 187 3.03 5.25 -13.67
C PHE A 187 4.07 5.35 -12.56
N ALA A 188 3.81 6.26 -11.62
CA ALA A 188 4.56 6.37 -10.38
C ALA A 188 3.59 6.33 -9.20
N PHE A 189 3.96 5.64 -8.12
CA PHE A 189 3.22 5.64 -6.87
C PHE A 189 4.15 5.80 -5.67
N THR A 190 3.60 6.20 -4.54
CA THR A 190 4.32 6.22 -3.26
C THR A 190 3.54 5.49 -2.17
N VAL A 191 4.28 4.79 -1.31
CA VAL A 191 3.73 4.11 -0.13
C VAL A 191 3.89 4.92 1.16
N ALA A 192 4.44 6.13 1.05
CA ALA A 192 4.54 7.06 2.16
C ALA A 192 3.15 7.49 2.64
N ASP A 193 3.02 7.73 3.95
CA ASP A 193 1.78 8.22 4.56
C ASP A 193 1.39 9.59 4.00
N VAL A 194 2.36 10.48 3.78
CA VAL A 194 2.19 11.79 3.12
C VAL A 194 3.02 11.75 1.85
N VAL A 195 2.45 12.20 0.73
CA VAL A 195 3.17 12.23 -0.54
C VAL A 195 4.36 13.21 -0.43
N PRO A 196 5.61 12.74 -0.59
CA PRO A 196 6.78 13.60 -0.61
C PRO A 196 6.90 14.37 -1.93
N ASP A 197 6.99 15.70 -1.85
CA ASP A 197 7.27 16.58 -2.99
C ASP A 197 8.21 17.72 -2.58
N PRO A 198 9.50 17.42 -2.29
CA PRO A 198 10.43 18.40 -1.72
C PRO A 198 10.69 19.62 -2.62
N GLU A 199 10.53 19.45 -3.92
CA GLU A 199 10.72 20.49 -4.93
C GLU A 199 9.41 21.22 -5.30
N GLU A 200 8.28 20.86 -4.66
CA GLU A 200 6.94 21.45 -4.89
C GLU A 200 6.52 21.49 -6.38
N ASN A 201 6.95 20.48 -7.13
CA ASN A 201 6.69 20.36 -8.57
C ASN A 201 5.21 20.07 -8.89
N ASN A 202 4.45 19.51 -7.94
CA ASN A 202 3.07 19.09 -8.11
C ASN A 202 2.86 18.17 -9.33
N TYR A 203 3.85 17.30 -9.59
CA TYR A 203 3.76 16.31 -10.65
C TYR A 203 2.79 15.18 -10.25
N PRO A 204 2.07 14.57 -11.21
CA PRO A 204 1.11 13.51 -10.92
C PRO A 204 1.78 12.28 -10.31
N ILE A 205 1.17 11.73 -9.26
CA ILE A 205 1.61 10.51 -8.59
C ILE A 205 0.43 9.81 -7.93
N TRP A 206 0.49 8.48 -7.83
CA TRP A 206 -0.48 7.72 -7.07
C TRP A 206 -0.11 7.70 -5.58
N GLY A 207 -1.05 8.06 -4.72
CA GLY A 207 -0.85 8.17 -3.27
C GLY A 207 -1.94 7.47 -2.47
N LEU A 208 -1.64 7.17 -1.20
CA LEU A 208 -2.57 6.53 -0.27
C LEU A 208 -3.59 7.52 0.32
N THR A 209 -3.26 8.80 0.32
CA THR A 209 -4.07 9.89 0.84
C THR A 209 -3.70 11.20 0.16
N ARG A 210 -4.55 12.20 0.31
CA ARG A 210 -4.37 13.56 -0.20
C ARG A 210 -5.25 14.53 0.58
N LYS A 211 -4.97 15.83 0.50
CA LYS A 211 -5.93 16.88 0.84
C LYS A 211 -6.76 17.26 -0.39
N ALA A 212 -7.75 18.14 -0.20
CA ALA A 212 -8.67 18.55 -1.26
C ALA A 212 -7.93 19.27 -2.39
N GLU A 213 -6.96 20.10 -2.01
CA GLU A 213 -6.10 20.97 -2.83
C GLU A 213 -4.99 20.23 -3.59
N ASP A 214 -4.59 19.04 -3.14
CA ASP A 214 -3.54 18.22 -3.77
C ASP A 214 -4.11 17.49 -5.01
N GLU A 215 -4.43 18.25 -6.05
CA GLU A 215 -5.10 17.76 -7.26
C GLU A 215 -4.23 16.83 -8.12
N GLU A 216 -2.90 16.91 -8.00
CA GLU A 216 -1.94 16.01 -8.66
C GLU A 216 -1.88 14.62 -8.04
N ILE A 217 -2.38 14.43 -6.82
CA ILE A 217 -2.35 13.13 -6.15
C ILE A 217 -3.59 12.32 -6.54
N TRP A 218 -3.33 11.21 -7.20
CA TRP A 218 -4.35 10.23 -7.58
C TRP A 218 -4.45 9.18 -6.48
N LEU A 219 -5.63 9.03 -5.88
CA LEU A 219 -5.81 8.05 -4.81
C LEU A 219 -5.75 6.63 -5.37
N MET A 220 -4.89 5.79 -4.78
CA MET A 220 -4.84 4.37 -5.07
C MET A 220 -5.36 3.53 -3.90
N GLY A 221 -5.62 2.25 -4.16
CA GLY A 221 -6.00 1.29 -3.13
C GLY A 221 -4.90 1.13 -2.08
N ASP A 222 -5.31 1.13 -0.81
CA ASP A 222 -4.40 0.95 0.33
C ASP A 222 -3.76 -0.44 0.34
N PHE A 223 -2.46 -0.51 0.65
CA PHE A 223 -1.70 -1.76 0.75
C PHE A 223 -2.32 -2.79 1.72
N GLY A 224 -3.00 -2.31 2.77
CA GLY A 224 -3.65 -3.13 3.77
C GLY A 224 -4.85 -3.92 3.25
N TYR A 225 -5.32 -3.68 2.01
CA TYR A 225 -6.25 -4.58 1.34
C TYR A 225 -5.61 -5.92 0.94
N TRP A 226 -4.29 -5.96 0.75
CA TRP A 226 -3.56 -7.19 0.48
C TRP A 226 -3.01 -7.78 1.77
N SER A 227 -2.15 -7.04 2.46
CA SER A 227 -1.53 -7.46 3.71
C SER A 227 -1.06 -6.25 4.51
N TRP A 228 -1.19 -6.34 5.82
CA TRP A 228 -0.44 -5.54 6.76
C TRP A 228 0.23 -6.55 7.69
N PRO A 229 1.56 -6.66 7.78
CA PRO A 229 2.19 -7.70 8.59
C PRO A 229 2.25 -7.30 10.08
N LEU A 230 1.09 -7.09 10.71
CA LEU A 230 0.97 -6.83 12.15
C LEU A 230 0.10 -7.91 12.81
N ASP A 231 0.45 -8.41 13.99
CA ASP A 231 -0.37 -9.45 14.65
C ASP A 231 -1.81 -9.00 14.93
N LEU A 232 -2.00 -7.70 15.16
CA LEU A 232 -3.33 -7.09 15.37
C LEU A 232 -4.09 -6.79 14.07
N VAL A 233 -3.41 -6.78 12.93
CA VAL A 233 -3.95 -6.41 11.62
C VAL A 233 -3.39 -7.36 10.57
N GLY A 234 -4.20 -8.30 10.06
CA GLY A 234 -3.74 -9.25 9.04
C GLY A 234 -4.08 -8.83 7.60
N SER A 235 -4.14 -9.81 6.71
CA SER A 235 -4.74 -9.61 5.38
C SER A 235 -6.21 -9.22 5.50
N TYR A 236 -6.69 -8.36 4.60
CA TYR A 236 -8.06 -7.83 4.68
C TYR A 236 -9.12 -8.93 4.67
N ASP A 237 -8.94 -9.95 3.81
CA ASP A 237 -9.87 -11.08 3.72
C ASP A 237 -9.88 -11.95 4.98
N GLU A 238 -8.72 -12.17 5.60
CA GLU A 238 -8.64 -12.88 6.87
C GLU A 238 -9.33 -12.10 8.00
N VAL A 239 -9.06 -10.80 8.08
CA VAL A 239 -9.70 -9.93 9.08
C VAL A 239 -11.22 -9.92 8.88
N ARG A 240 -11.71 -9.85 7.64
CA ARG A 240 -13.16 -9.92 7.33
C ARG A 240 -13.79 -11.24 7.76
N ARG A 241 -13.10 -12.38 7.58
CA ARG A 241 -13.59 -13.67 8.11
C ARG A 241 -13.68 -13.65 9.64
N LYS A 242 -12.61 -13.23 10.31
CA LYS A 242 -12.59 -13.10 11.79
C LYS A 242 -13.67 -12.14 12.31
N MET A 243 -13.94 -11.06 11.58
CA MET A 243 -15.03 -10.13 11.90
C MET A 243 -16.39 -10.78 11.76
N ALA A 244 -16.65 -11.49 10.66
CA ALA A 244 -17.92 -12.19 10.47
C ALA A 244 -18.17 -13.25 11.55
N GLU A 245 -17.13 -13.94 12.01
CA GLU A 245 -17.20 -14.90 13.12
C GLU A 245 -17.43 -14.23 14.49
N ALA A 246 -16.83 -13.06 14.71
CA ALA A 246 -16.96 -12.31 15.96
C ALA A 246 -18.24 -11.46 16.04
N GLU A 247 -18.97 -11.33 14.94
CA GLU A 247 -20.11 -10.44 14.81
C GLU A 247 -21.31 -10.94 15.64
N VAL A 248 -21.90 -10.03 16.40
CA VAL A 248 -23.12 -10.27 17.19
C VAL A 248 -24.18 -9.23 16.84
N LYS A 249 -25.44 -9.49 17.19
CA LYS A 249 -26.51 -8.51 16.98
C LYS A 249 -26.18 -7.20 17.66
N PHE A 250 -26.56 -6.07 17.06
CA PHE A 250 -26.22 -4.74 17.55
C PHE A 250 -26.60 -4.54 19.03
N GLU A 251 -27.73 -5.09 19.47
CA GLU A 251 -28.24 -5.00 20.85
C GLU A 251 -27.39 -5.78 21.86
N GLN A 252 -26.62 -6.77 21.39
CA GLN A 252 -25.74 -7.62 22.20
C GLN A 252 -24.31 -7.07 22.28
N LYS A 253 -23.95 -6.10 21.45
CA LYS A 253 -22.64 -5.44 21.49
C LYS A 253 -22.50 -4.61 22.77
N THR A 254 -21.26 -4.45 23.22
CA THR A 254 -20.89 -3.59 24.35
C THR A 254 -21.31 -2.14 24.05
N LYS A 255 -22.12 -1.55 24.95
CA LYS A 255 -22.69 -0.20 24.83
C LYS A 255 -21.67 0.89 25.18
N LYS A 256 -20.50 0.85 24.55
CA LYS A 256 -19.41 1.82 24.74
C LYS A 256 -18.81 2.25 23.41
N ALA A 257 -18.24 3.44 23.40
CA ALA A 257 -17.39 3.95 22.33
C ALA A 257 -15.95 3.47 22.51
N VAL A 258 -15.45 2.70 21.54
CA VAL A 258 -14.13 2.08 21.62
C VAL A 258 -13.11 2.73 20.69
N TRP A 259 -11.87 2.86 21.19
CA TRP A 259 -10.71 3.24 20.40
C TRP A 259 -9.42 2.70 21.03
N ARG A 260 -8.51 2.22 20.19
CA ARG A 260 -7.12 1.88 20.54
C ARG A 260 -6.20 2.52 19.53
N GLY A 261 -5.17 3.27 19.93
CA GLY A 261 -4.26 3.86 18.94
C GLY A 261 -3.08 4.61 19.54
N ALA A 262 -2.07 4.85 18.70
CA ALA A 262 -0.91 5.66 19.05
C ALA A 262 -1.30 7.14 19.05
N VAL A 263 -1.18 7.78 20.22
CA VAL A 263 -1.66 9.15 20.46
C VAL A 263 -0.80 10.18 19.73
N ALA A 264 0.53 10.04 19.78
CA ALA A 264 1.52 10.99 19.25
C ALA A 264 1.45 11.24 17.73
N THR A 265 0.55 10.56 17.02
CA THR A 265 0.42 10.65 15.56
C THR A 265 -0.50 11.79 15.12
N ASN A 266 -1.40 12.28 15.99
CA ASN A 266 -2.38 13.31 15.62
C ASN A 266 -2.98 14.00 16.87
N GLY A 267 -3.08 15.34 16.86
CA GLY A 267 -3.62 16.11 17.99
C GLY A 267 -5.08 15.78 18.37
N HIS A 268 -5.91 15.36 17.41
CA HIS A 268 -7.27 14.90 17.72
C HIS A 268 -7.30 13.65 18.59
N ARG A 269 -6.24 12.83 18.57
CA ARG A 269 -6.14 11.63 19.43
C ARG A 269 -5.86 12.01 20.87
N GLU A 270 -5.08 13.05 21.11
CA GLU A 270 -4.86 13.61 22.45
C GLU A 270 -6.16 14.17 23.02
N GLU A 271 -6.89 14.96 22.22
CA GLU A 271 -8.20 15.48 22.60
C GLU A 271 -9.19 14.35 22.87
N LEU A 272 -9.24 13.33 22.02
CA LEU A 272 -10.10 12.16 22.21
C LEU A 272 -9.85 11.48 23.57
N ILE A 273 -8.58 11.23 23.91
CA ILE A 273 -8.19 10.65 25.21
C ILE A 273 -8.64 11.55 26.36
N LYS A 274 -8.44 12.87 26.23
CA LYS A 274 -8.84 13.83 27.27
C LYS A 274 -10.35 13.86 27.50
N VAL A 275 -11.17 13.92 26.45
CA VAL A 275 -12.63 14.05 26.58
C VAL A 275 -13.32 12.76 27.02
N THR A 276 -12.69 11.62 26.76
CA THR A 276 -13.18 10.28 27.14
C THR A 276 -12.68 9.80 28.49
N LYS A 277 -11.73 10.52 29.09
CA LYS A 277 -11.17 10.19 30.40
C LYS A 277 -12.28 10.08 31.46
N ASP A 278 -12.28 8.99 32.20
CA ASP A 278 -13.20 8.69 33.30
C ASP A 278 -14.68 8.69 32.87
N LYS A 279 -14.97 8.44 31.58
CA LYS A 279 -16.34 8.32 31.06
C LYS A 279 -16.76 6.85 30.99
N GLU A 280 -17.84 6.50 31.67
CA GLU A 280 -18.34 5.12 31.69
C GLU A 280 -18.76 4.60 30.30
N TRP A 281 -19.23 5.51 29.43
CA TRP A 281 -19.61 5.22 28.05
C TRP A 281 -18.42 5.03 27.11
N ALA A 282 -17.19 5.33 27.53
CA ALA A 282 -16.00 5.23 26.71
C ALA A 282 -15.11 4.05 27.16
N ASP A 283 -14.62 3.30 26.18
CA ASP A 283 -13.46 2.42 26.35
C ASP A 283 -12.39 2.85 25.34
N VAL A 284 -11.74 3.96 25.65
CA VAL A 284 -10.73 4.59 24.81
C VAL A 284 -9.39 4.51 25.52
N ARG A 285 -8.39 3.90 24.87
CA ARG A 285 -7.06 3.72 25.46
C ARG A 285 -5.97 4.00 24.43
N ALA A 286 -4.93 4.69 24.88
CA ALA A 286 -3.68 4.76 24.13
C ALA A 286 -3.04 3.37 24.08
N ILE A 287 -2.38 3.07 22.96
CA ILE A 287 -1.46 1.93 22.85
C ILE A 287 -0.09 2.47 22.47
N VAL A 288 0.95 1.87 23.05
CA VAL A 288 2.34 2.14 22.78
C VAL A 288 2.95 0.91 22.09
N TRP A 289 3.50 1.14 20.91
CA TRP A 289 4.18 0.11 20.13
C TRP A 289 5.63 -0.06 20.62
N ALA A 290 6.05 -1.30 20.83
CA ALA A 290 7.42 -1.72 21.05
C ALA A 290 8.08 -2.06 19.70
N GLY A 291 8.36 -1.05 18.88
CA GLY A 291 8.96 -1.27 17.56
C GLY A 291 7.91 -1.55 16.48
N ILE A 292 8.22 -2.48 15.57
CA ILE A 292 7.58 -2.53 14.25
C ILE A 292 6.14 -3.07 14.30
N SER A 293 5.98 -4.20 14.99
CA SER A 293 4.74 -4.98 15.07
C SER A 293 4.23 -5.20 16.49
N ASP A 294 5.11 -4.98 17.47
CA ASP A 294 4.88 -5.48 18.81
C ASP A 294 4.35 -4.36 19.69
N LEU A 295 3.56 -4.72 20.68
CA LEU A 295 3.19 -3.82 21.75
C LEU A 295 4.14 -4.01 22.92
N ILE A 296 4.37 -2.95 23.70
CA ILE A 296 4.99 -3.13 25.00
C ILE A 296 4.12 -4.11 25.82
N SER A 297 4.75 -4.98 26.61
CA SER A 297 4.05 -6.06 27.32
C SER A 297 2.87 -5.57 28.17
N GLU A 298 2.97 -4.35 28.72
CA GLU A 298 1.92 -3.72 29.52
C GLU A 298 0.66 -3.34 28.72
N ASP A 299 0.80 -3.14 27.41
CA ASP A 299 -0.28 -2.72 26.52
C ASP A 299 -0.89 -3.88 25.73
N GLN A 300 -0.27 -5.07 25.74
CA GLN A 300 -0.87 -6.27 25.16
C GLN A 300 -2.26 -6.55 25.72
N ALA A 301 -2.44 -6.38 27.04
CA ALA A 301 -3.74 -6.56 27.70
C ALA A 301 -4.76 -5.44 27.36
N LYS A 302 -4.30 -4.30 26.83
CA LYS A 302 -5.17 -3.20 26.40
C LYS A 302 -5.58 -3.35 24.94
N ALA A 303 -4.76 -4.00 24.12
CA ALA A 303 -4.96 -4.04 22.69
C ALA A 303 -6.22 -4.79 22.28
N LEU A 304 -6.75 -4.38 21.14
CA LEU A 304 -7.86 -5.04 20.48
C LEU A 304 -7.43 -5.26 19.04
N SER A 305 -7.55 -6.50 18.58
CA SER A 305 -7.50 -6.80 17.15
C SER A 305 -8.64 -6.08 16.42
N MET A 306 -8.52 -5.95 15.09
CA MET A 306 -9.56 -5.28 14.31
C MET A 306 -10.93 -5.98 14.41
N SER A 307 -10.98 -7.31 14.54
CA SER A 307 -12.24 -8.04 14.71
C SER A 307 -12.88 -7.84 16.09
N GLU A 308 -12.08 -7.66 17.14
CA GLU A 308 -12.62 -7.43 18.49
C GLU A 308 -13.33 -6.10 18.64
N HIS A 309 -13.02 -5.10 17.80
CA HIS A 309 -13.77 -3.85 17.74
C HIS A 309 -15.24 -4.08 17.37
N CYS A 310 -15.57 -5.16 16.63
CA CYS A 310 -16.95 -5.48 16.28
C CYS A 310 -17.82 -5.91 17.47
N LYS A 311 -17.22 -6.15 18.65
CA LYS A 311 -17.96 -6.40 19.90
C LYS A 311 -18.55 -5.11 20.51
N TYR A 312 -18.27 -3.94 19.95
CA TYR A 312 -18.71 -2.64 20.47
C TYR A 312 -19.76 -1.99 19.57
N GLN A 313 -20.74 -1.32 20.15
CA GLN A 313 -21.77 -0.59 19.40
C GLN A 313 -21.20 0.63 18.66
N PHE A 314 -20.22 1.30 19.24
CA PHE A 314 -19.67 2.55 18.73
C PHE A 314 -18.17 2.40 18.55
N VAL A 315 -17.69 2.57 17.32
CA VAL A 315 -16.27 2.44 16.98
C VAL A 315 -15.75 3.79 16.49
N ILE A 316 -14.70 4.30 17.12
CA ILE A 316 -14.18 5.63 16.80
C ILE A 316 -13.07 5.52 15.75
N HIS A 317 -13.19 6.32 14.71
CA HIS A 317 -12.15 6.56 13.71
C HIS A 317 -11.48 7.91 13.95
N THR A 318 -10.16 7.92 13.84
CA THR A 318 -9.35 9.13 13.79
C THR A 318 -8.21 8.92 12.80
N GLU A 319 -7.84 9.98 12.10
CA GLU A 319 -6.68 10.09 11.24
C GLU A 319 -5.40 9.84 12.05
N GLY A 320 -4.35 9.37 11.39
CA GLY A 320 -3.01 9.24 11.95
C GLY A 320 -2.14 10.42 11.55
N HIS A 321 -0.91 10.13 11.14
CA HIS A 321 -0.01 11.13 10.56
C HIS A 321 -0.62 11.81 9.32
N SER A 322 -1.40 11.06 8.53
CA SER A 322 -2.12 11.60 7.38
C SER A 322 -3.54 11.03 7.30
N TYR A 323 -3.67 9.74 7.03
CA TYR A 323 -4.92 8.96 7.10
C TYR A 323 -4.78 7.87 8.16
N SER A 324 -5.85 7.11 8.38
CA SER A 324 -5.74 5.85 9.13
C SER A 324 -6.35 4.71 8.35
N GLY A 325 -5.52 3.71 8.02
CA GLY A 325 -5.97 2.46 7.41
C GLY A 325 -6.96 1.64 8.26
N ARG A 326 -7.28 2.07 9.49
CA ARG A 326 -8.31 1.50 10.36
C ARG A 326 -9.73 1.66 9.79
N GLY A 327 -10.00 2.78 9.10
CA GLY A 327 -11.37 3.15 8.70
C GLY A 327 -12.09 2.05 7.94
N LYS A 328 -11.41 1.43 6.95
CA LYS A 328 -11.96 0.33 6.14
C LYS A 328 -12.41 -0.86 6.99
N TYR A 329 -11.68 -1.20 8.05
CA TYR A 329 -11.99 -2.32 8.92
C TYR A 329 -13.22 -2.06 9.79
N LEU A 330 -13.31 -0.87 10.40
CA LEU A 330 -14.44 -0.52 11.28
C LEU A 330 -15.78 -0.54 10.57
N GLN A 331 -15.80 -0.22 9.28
CA GLN A 331 -17.01 -0.24 8.46
C GLN A 331 -17.59 -1.65 8.26
N ASN A 332 -16.85 -2.72 8.58
CA ASN A 332 -17.33 -4.11 8.47
C ASN A 332 -18.12 -4.59 9.71
N CYS A 333 -18.16 -3.83 10.81
CA CYS A 333 -18.61 -4.33 12.12
C CYS A 333 -20.12 -4.17 12.44
N ASN A 334 -20.99 -3.76 11.50
CA ASN A 334 -22.37 -3.29 11.79
C ASN A 334 -22.48 -2.41 13.05
N SER A 335 -21.42 -1.66 13.34
CA SER A 335 -21.31 -0.73 14.46
C SER A 335 -21.50 0.68 13.93
N VAL A 336 -21.84 1.61 14.81
CA VAL A 336 -21.88 3.03 14.47
C VAL A 336 -20.44 3.54 14.46
N VAL A 337 -19.95 3.93 13.28
CA VAL A 337 -18.65 4.57 13.12
C VAL A 337 -18.77 6.04 13.52
N ILE A 338 -17.98 6.46 14.49
CA ILE A 338 -17.90 7.86 14.94
C ILE A 338 -16.58 8.44 14.43
N MET A 339 -16.64 9.59 13.78
CA MET A 339 -15.48 10.36 13.37
C MET A 339 -15.69 11.84 13.69
N HIS A 340 -14.61 12.57 13.89
CA HIS A 340 -14.72 14.02 13.97
C HIS A 340 -15.18 14.60 12.62
N LYS A 341 -15.65 15.84 12.65
CA LYS A 341 -15.99 16.54 11.42
C LYS A 341 -14.72 16.67 10.57
N ARG A 342 -14.82 16.37 9.27
CA ARG A 342 -13.74 16.64 8.31
C ARG A 342 -13.49 18.15 8.33
N MET A 343 -12.22 18.54 8.52
CA MET A 343 -11.82 19.94 8.54
C MET A 343 -11.74 20.50 7.13
#